data_AF-A0A5B8K1L6-F1
#
_entry.id   AF-A0A5B8K1L6-F1
#
_cell.length_a   1.000
_cell.length_b   1.000
_cell.length_c   1.000
_cell.angle_alpha   90.00
_cell.angle_beta   90.00
_cell.angle_gamma   90.00
#
_symmetry.space_group_name_H-M   'P 1'
#
loop_
_entity.id
_entity.type
_entity.pdbx_description
1 polymer ?
#
loop_
_entity_poly.entity_id
_entity_poly.type
_entity_poly.pdbx_seq_one_letter_code
_entity_poly.pdbx_strand_id
1 'polypeptide(L)'
;MNNFYLNKSNEELKKAKKLTVTMIVLKFILLFSCIIFFVVLGPSFLLTLSSAVADKPSNTNDFGLFSTAIFLLIFGFILFCVGIASFVIHIMVCVKSYKIDNTSFILLLVGFFISIVDLVGAFILLSKINKQSDEEQLKVQFVSNNQNN
;
A
#
# COMPACT_ATOMS: atom_id res chain seq x y z
N MET A 1 8.76 -16.85 33.17
CA MET A 1 9.31 -16.90 31.79
C MET A 1 8.26 -16.71 30.68
N ASN A 2 6.95 -16.95 30.90
CA ASN A 2 5.91 -16.80 29.87
C ASN A 2 5.56 -15.36 29.44
N ASN A 3 5.62 -14.37 30.35
CA ASN A 3 5.16 -13.00 30.03
C ASN A 3 6.05 -12.28 29.00
N PHE A 4 7.36 -12.58 28.94
CA PHE A 4 8.26 -11.94 27.98
C PHE A 4 8.00 -12.38 26.53
N TYR A 5 7.76 -13.68 26.32
CA TYR A 5 7.45 -14.22 25.00
C TYR A 5 6.06 -13.78 24.50
N LEU A 6 5.07 -13.73 25.40
CA LEU A 6 3.73 -13.20 25.08
C LEU A 6 3.79 -11.72 24.67
N ASN A 7 4.55 -10.89 25.38
CA ASN A 7 4.64 -9.47 25.07
C ASN A 7 5.35 -9.22 23.73
N LYS A 8 6.40 -10.00 23.43
CA LYS A 8 7.12 -9.94 22.14
C LYS A 8 6.24 -10.37 20.97
N SER A 9 5.42 -11.41 21.15
CA SER A 9 4.44 -11.88 20.16
C SER A 9 3.44 -10.77 19.79
N ASN A 10 2.88 -10.13 20.80
CA ASN A 10 1.84 -9.11 20.66
C ASN A 10 2.38 -7.84 19.97
N GLU A 11 3.63 -7.43 20.25
CA GLU A 11 4.28 -6.33 19.53
C GLU A 11 4.50 -6.64 18.04
N GLU A 12 4.94 -7.85 17.70
CA GLU A 12 5.15 -8.25 16.31
C GLU A 12 3.85 -8.26 15.51
N LEU A 13 2.76 -8.70 16.15
CA LEU A 13 1.42 -8.73 15.60
C LEU A 13 0.86 -7.32 15.36
N LYS A 14 1.04 -6.41 16.32
CA LYS A 14 0.67 -4.98 16.17
C LYS A 14 1.45 -4.31 15.04
N LYS A 15 2.75 -4.59 14.91
CA LYS A 15 3.57 -4.09 13.80
C LYS A 15 3.07 -4.63 12.46
N ALA A 16 2.73 -5.92 12.38
CA ALA A 16 2.16 -6.54 11.18
C ALA A 16 0.85 -5.86 10.78
N LYS A 17 -0.07 -5.66 11.75
CA LYS A 17 -1.34 -4.96 11.53
C LYS A 17 -1.13 -3.57 10.94
N LYS A 18 -0.25 -2.78 11.56
CA LYS A 18 0.04 -1.40 11.12
C LYS A 18 0.57 -1.39 9.70
N LEU A 19 1.53 -2.27 9.38
CA LEU A 19 2.08 -2.40 8.03
C LEU A 19 1.02 -2.79 6.99
N THR A 20 0.17 -3.78 7.29
CA THR A 20 -0.91 -4.20 6.40
C THR A 20 -1.91 -3.06 6.14
N VAL A 21 -2.30 -2.31 7.17
CA VAL A 21 -3.18 -1.14 7.01
C VAL A 21 -2.50 -0.06 6.17
N THR A 22 -1.24 0.27 6.45
CA THR A 22 -0.48 1.24 5.65
C THR A 22 -0.40 0.81 4.19
N MET A 23 -0.17 -0.47 3.92
CA MET A 23 -0.15 -1.02 2.56
C MET A 23 -1.48 -0.81 1.84
N ILE A 24 -2.61 -1.12 2.50
CA ILE A 24 -3.95 -0.94 1.93
C ILE A 24 -4.20 0.54 1.60
N VAL A 25 -3.95 1.43 2.55
CA VAL A 25 -4.12 2.88 2.35
C VAL A 25 -3.26 3.39 1.20
N LEU A 26 -2.01 2.94 1.11
CA LEU A 26 -1.08 3.37 0.07
C LEU A 26 -1.51 2.88 -1.32
N LYS A 27 -2.06 1.67 -1.43
CA LYS A 27 -2.65 1.15 -2.68
C LYS A 27 -3.87 1.98 -3.10
N PHE A 28 -4.74 2.36 -2.16
CA PHE A 28 -5.87 3.26 -2.47
C PHE A 28 -5.40 4.62 -2.95
N ILE A 29 -4.41 5.22 -2.29
CA ILE A 29 -3.83 6.51 -2.72
C ILE A 29 -3.30 6.39 -4.15
N LEU A 30 -2.50 5.36 -4.45
CA LEU A 30 -1.97 5.12 -5.79
C LEU A 30 -3.08 4.94 -6.84
N LEU A 31 -4.14 4.20 -6.52
CA LEU A 31 -5.26 3.97 -7.42
C LEU A 31 -6.02 5.27 -7.70
N PHE A 32 -6.32 6.06 -6.66
CA PHE A 32 -6.96 7.37 -6.82
C PHE A 32 -6.07 8.37 -7.59
N SER A 33 -4.77 8.39 -7.30
CA SER A 33 -3.83 9.24 -8.03
C SER A 33 -3.74 8.88 -9.51
N CYS A 34 -3.78 7.58 -9.86
CA CYS A 34 -3.87 7.13 -11.25
C CYS A 34 -5.16 7.61 -11.93
N ILE A 35 -6.31 7.53 -11.25
CA ILE A 35 -7.59 8.01 -11.80
C ILE A 35 -7.53 9.52 -12.02
N ILE A 36 -7.06 10.29 -11.03
CA ILE A 36 -6.90 11.75 -11.16
C ILE A 36 -5.96 12.10 -12.31
N PHE A 37 -4.85 11.37 -12.46
CA PHE A 37 -3.93 11.55 -13.57
C PHE A 37 -4.62 11.35 -14.91
N PHE A 38 -5.35 10.24 -15.09
CA PHE A 38 -6.03 9.95 -16.35
C PHE A 38 -7.15 10.94 -16.68
N VAL A 39 -7.92 11.38 -15.69
CA VAL A 39 -9.08 12.26 -15.90
C VAL A 39 -8.65 13.72 -16.09
N VAL A 40 -7.73 14.22 -15.26
CA VAL A 40 -7.37 15.64 -15.21
C VAL A 40 -6.18 15.95 -16.10
N LEU A 41 -5.15 15.09 -16.06
CA LEU A 41 -3.86 15.36 -16.70
C LEU A 41 -3.69 14.62 -18.04
N GLY A 42 -4.40 13.50 -18.23
CA GLY A 42 -4.36 12.67 -19.43
C GLY A 42 -4.73 13.42 -20.73
N PRO A 43 -5.84 14.17 -20.78
CA PRO A 43 -6.22 14.93 -21.97
C PRO A 43 -5.18 16.00 -22.33
N SER A 44 -4.70 16.75 -21.33
CA SER A 44 -3.68 17.79 -21.51
C SER A 44 -2.35 17.22 -21.98
N PHE A 45 -1.97 16.05 -21.47
CA PHE A 45 -0.77 15.34 -21.90
C PHE A 45 -0.88 14.84 -23.34
N LEU A 46 -2.00 14.20 -23.71
CA LEU A 46 -2.24 13.72 -25.07
C LEU A 46 -2.25 14.86 -26.10
N LEU A 47 -2.86 16.01 -25.75
CA LEU A 47 -2.85 17.20 -26.59
C LEU A 47 -1.43 17.75 -26.76
N THR A 48 -0.66 17.85 -25.67
CA THR A 48 0.73 18.31 -25.70
C THR A 48 1.61 17.39 -26.56
N LEU A 49 1.46 16.07 -26.40
CA LEU A 49 2.20 15.08 -27.17
C LEU A 49 1.82 15.13 -28.66
N SER A 50 0.53 15.25 -28.97
CA SER A 50 0.02 15.41 -30.34
C SER A 50 0.56 16.69 -31.01
N SER A 51 0.59 17.81 -30.29
CA SER A 51 1.17 19.07 -30.80
C SER A 51 2.69 19.03 -30.95
N ALA A 52 3.40 18.25 -30.14
CA ALA A 52 4.86 18.11 -30.24
C ALA A 52 5.29 17.20 -31.41
N VAL A 53 4.43 16.25 -31.82
CA VAL A 53 4.69 15.34 -32.94
C VAL A 53 4.25 15.92 -34.29
N ALA A 54 3.25 16.80 -34.28
CA ALA A 54 2.88 17.56 -35.46
C ALA A 54 3.83 18.75 -35.62
N ASP A 55 4.80 18.67 -36.55
CA ASP A 55 5.75 19.73 -36.97
C ASP A 55 5.03 21.04 -37.36
N LYS A 56 4.49 21.77 -36.39
CA LYS A 56 3.80 23.06 -36.56
C LYS A 56 4.68 24.17 -36.01
N PRO A 57 4.77 25.33 -36.70
CA PRO A 57 5.59 26.45 -36.27
C PRO A 57 5.15 26.95 -34.89
N SER A 58 6.14 27.08 -34.00
CA SER A 58 6.08 27.51 -32.60
C SER A 58 5.20 28.75 -32.43
N ASN A 59 4.02 28.55 -31.85
CA ASN A 59 3.12 29.62 -31.45
C ASN A 59 3.30 29.90 -29.96
N THR A 60 2.92 31.10 -29.51
CA THR A 60 3.00 31.64 -28.14
C THR A 60 2.44 30.77 -27.00
N ASN A 61 1.85 29.60 -27.30
CA ASN A 61 1.39 28.60 -26.34
C ASN A 61 2.52 27.70 -25.78
N ASP A 62 3.75 27.82 -26.29
CA ASP A 62 4.89 26.97 -25.89
C ASP A 62 5.22 27.08 -24.38
N PHE A 63 5.01 28.25 -23.76
CA PHE A 63 5.19 28.43 -22.31
C PHE A 63 4.18 27.60 -21.48
N GLY A 64 2.94 27.47 -21.95
CA GLY A 64 1.90 26.69 -21.29
C GLY A 64 2.15 25.18 -21.42
N LEU A 65 2.64 24.74 -22.57
CA LEU A 65 3.01 23.35 -22.82
C LEU A 65 4.23 22.93 -21.98
N PHE A 66 5.25 23.78 -21.89
CA PHE A 66 6.44 23.55 -21.06
C PHE A 66 6.10 23.47 -19.57
N SER A 67 5.24 24.38 -19.07
CA SER A 67 4.77 24.37 -17.67
C SER A 67 3.98 23.10 -17.34
N THR A 68 3.10 22.66 -18.25
CA THR A 68 2.31 21.44 -18.08
C THR A 68 3.21 20.19 -18.09
N ALA A 69 4.21 20.14 -18.97
CA ALA A 69 5.18 19.05 -19.02
C ALA A 69 6.03 18.93 -17.74
N ILE A 70 6.47 20.06 -17.17
CA ILE A 70 7.19 20.07 -15.89
C ILE A 70 6.29 19.59 -14.76
N PHE A 71 5.04 20.05 -14.69
CA PHE A 71 4.09 19.62 -13.66
C PHE A 71 3.83 18.12 -13.73
N LEU A 72 3.67 17.58 -14.94
CA LEU A 72 3.54 16.15 -15.19
C LEU A 72 4.78 15.36 -14.75
N LEU A 73 5.97 15.89 -15.03
CA LEU A 73 7.23 15.25 -14.65
C LEU A 73 7.40 15.21 -13.13
N ILE A 74 7.11 16.31 -12.43
CA ILE A 74 7.15 16.39 -10.96
C ILE A 74 6.12 15.44 -10.35
N PHE A 75 4.88 15.46 -10.84
CA PHE A 75 3.82 14.60 -10.34
C PHE A 75 4.14 13.11 -10.56
N GLY A 76 4.63 12.77 -11.76
CA GLY A 76 5.09 11.43 -12.10
C GLY A 76 6.24 10.97 -11.21
N PHE A 77 7.21 11.85 -10.92
CA PHE A 77 8.32 11.54 -10.02
C PHE A 77 7.87 11.30 -8.58
N ILE A 78 6.91 12.09 -8.08
CA ILE A 78 6.31 11.86 -6.75
C ILE A 78 5.62 10.49 -6.72
N LEU A 79 4.82 10.17 -7.73
CA LEU A 79 4.16 8.87 -7.82
C LEU A 79 5.15 7.71 -7.93
N PHE A 80 6.26 7.90 -8.63
CA PHE A 80 7.32 6.91 -8.71
C PHE A 80 7.95 6.62 -7.33
N CYS A 81 8.29 7.65 -6.58
CA CYS A 81 8.80 7.52 -5.21
C CYS A 81 7.79 6.82 -4.28
N VAL A 82 6.51 7.20 -4.38
CA VAL A 82 5.41 6.56 -3.62
C VAL A 82 5.24 5.09 -4.03
N GLY A 83 5.38 4.77 -5.32
CA GLY A 83 5.34 3.42 -5.85
C GLY A 83 6.45 2.53 -5.29
N ILE A 84 7.69 3.05 -5.21
CA ILE A 84 8.80 2.34 -4.57
C ILE A 84 8.51 2.07 -3.10
N ALA A 85 8.04 3.08 -2.36
CA ALA A 85 7.69 2.91 -0.95
C ALA A 85 6.58 1.86 -0.77
N SER A 86 5.58 1.86 -1.65
CA SER A 86 4.49 0.87 -1.66
C SER A 86 5.00 -0.54 -1.92
N PHE A 87 5.92 -0.69 -2.86
CA PHE A 87 6.55 -1.97 -3.17
C PHE A 87 7.33 -2.52 -1.96
N VAL A 88 8.13 -1.69 -1.31
CA VAL A 88 8.88 -2.10 -0.11
C VAL A 88 7.93 -2.55 1.01
N ILE A 89 6.87 -1.78 1.27
CA ILE A 89 5.86 -2.13 2.28
C ILE A 89 5.15 -3.43 1.92
N HIS A 90 4.83 -3.65 0.64
CA HIS A 90 4.20 -4.88 0.16
C HIS A 90 5.08 -6.11 0.44
N ILE A 91 6.37 -6.04 0.14
CA ILE A 91 7.32 -7.12 0.46
C ILE A 91 7.39 -7.37 1.97
N MET A 92 7.44 -6.31 2.78
CA MET A 92 7.44 -6.46 4.25
C MET A 92 6.17 -7.15 4.78
N VAL A 93 4.99 -6.78 4.25
CA VAL A 93 3.72 -7.42 4.62
C VAL A 93 3.70 -8.87 4.17
N CYS A 94 4.18 -9.17 2.96
CA CYS A 94 4.28 -10.53 2.43
C CYS A 94 5.17 -11.41 3.33
N VAL A 95 6.37 -10.96 3.68
CA VAL A 95 7.28 -11.69 4.59
C VAL A 95 6.67 -11.90 5.97
N LYS A 96 5.95 -10.91 6.52
CA LYS A 96 5.25 -11.09 7.80
C LYS A 96 4.06 -12.04 7.70
N SER A 97 3.33 -12.02 6.58
CA SER A 97 2.16 -12.87 6.37
C SER A 97 2.50 -14.36 6.33
N TYR A 98 3.68 -14.72 5.82
CA TYR A 98 4.19 -16.09 5.80
C TYR A 98 4.23 -16.73 7.21
N LYS A 99 4.49 -15.93 8.25
CA LYS A 99 4.53 -16.42 9.64
C LYS A 99 3.14 -16.54 10.30
N ILE A 100 2.12 -15.96 9.68
CA ILE A 100 0.77 -15.85 10.25
C ILE A 100 -0.17 -16.84 9.56
N ASP A 101 -0.29 -16.78 8.24
CA ASP A 101 -1.21 -17.60 7.46
C ASP A 101 -0.69 -17.80 6.03
N ASN A 102 -0.53 -19.07 5.63
CA ASN A 102 -0.04 -19.44 4.30
C ASN A 102 -1.00 -19.02 3.18
N THR A 103 -2.31 -18.99 3.42
CA THR A 103 -3.32 -18.61 2.42
C THR A 103 -3.20 -17.13 2.10
N SER A 104 -3.14 -16.29 3.13
CA SER A 104 -2.90 -14.85 2.97
C SER A 104 -1.59 -14.55 2.27
N PHE A 105 -0.52 -15.29 2.57
CA PHE A 105 0.76 -15.17 1.89
C PHE A 105 0.66 -15.46 0.40
N ILE A 106 0.05 -16.59 0.02
CA ILE A 106 -0.15 -16.96 -1.40
C ILE A 106 -1.00 -15.93 -2.12
N LEU A 107 -2.08 -15.45 -1.50
CA LEU A 107 -2.95 -14.42 -2.05
C LEU A 107 -2.21 -13.09 -2.26
N LEU A 108 -1.33 -12.69 -1.34
CA LEU A 108 -0.49 -11.48 -1.49
C LEU A 108 0.59 -11.64 -2.56
N LEU A 109 1.14 -12.86 -2.72
CA LEU A 109 2.15 -13.17 -3.72
C LEU A 109 1.56 -13.16 -5.14
N VAL A 110 0.45 -13.87 -5.35
CA VAL A 110 -0.29 -13.89 -6.61
C VAL A 110 -0.95 -12.53 -6.87
N GLY A 111 -1.46 -11.91 -5.81
CA GLY A 111 -2.08 -10.59 -5.83
C GLY A 111 -1.15 -9.48 -6.31
N PHE A 112 0.16 -9.62 -6.14
CA PHE A 112 1.11 -8.68 -6.74
C PHE A 112 0.89 -8.48 -8.25
N PHE A 113 0.51 -9.53 -8.97
CA PHE A 113 0.18 -9.46 -10.40
C PHE A 113 -1.28 -9.09 -10.67
N ILE A 114 -2.18 -9.35 -9.71
CA ILE A 114 -3.62 -9.12 -9.83
C ILE A 114 -4.10 -8.28 -8.64
N SER A 115 -4.20 -6.97 -8.83
CA SER A 115 -4.48 -5.99 -7.77
C SER A 115 -5.73 -6.29 -6.93
N ILE A 116 -6.76 -6.92 -7.52
CA ILE A 116 -7.98 -7.30 -6.79
C ILE A 116 -7.70 -8.44 -5.80
N VAL A 117 -6.96 -9.46 -6.24
CA VAL A 117 -6.59 -10.61 -5.40
C VAL A 117 -5.70 -10.16 -4.24
N ASP A 118 -4.85 -9.16 -4.49
CA ASP A 118 -4.01 -8.54 -3.48
C ASP A 118 -4.82 -7.89 -2.34
N LEU A 119 -5.81 -7.08 -2.70
CA LEU A 119 -6.70 -6.45 -1.74
C LEU A 119 -7.42 -7.49 -0.90
N VAL A 120 -7.94 -8.55 -1.53
CA VAL A 120 -8.59 -9.66 -0.83
C VAL A 120 -7.61 -10.35 0.14
N GLY A 121 -6.39 -10.63 -0.30
CA GLY A 121 -5.33 -11.20 0.53
C GLY A 121 -5.00 -10.33 1.74
N ALA A 122 -4.90 -9.02 1.54
CA ALA A 122 -4.65 -8.04 2.59
C ALA A 122 -5.79 -7.98 3.63
N PHE A 123 -7.06 -8.02 3.18
CA PHE A 123 -8.22 -8.05 4.08
C PHE A 123 -8.29 -9.33 4.91
N ILE A 124 -8.03 -10.49 4.29
CA ILE A 124 -8.00 -11.77 5.01
C ILE A 124 -6.87 -11.76 6.05
N LEU A 125 -5.68 -11.28 5.68
CA LEU A 125 -4.56 -11.16 6.61
C LEU A 125 -4.91 -10.25 7.79
N LEU A 126 -5.55 -9.12 7.53
CA LEU A 126 -5.97 -8.18 8.57
C LEU A 126 -6.99 -8.80 9.54
N SER A 127 -7.95 -9.56 9.02
CA SER A 127 -8.94 -10.28 9.82
C SER A 127 -8.28 -11.33 10.72
N LYS A 128 -7.33 -12.10 10.18
CA LYS A 128 -6.56 -13.11 10.91
C LYS A 128 -5.71 -12.47 12.02
N ILE A 129 -5.04 -11.36 11.74
CA ILE A 129 -4.28 -10.59 12.71
C ILE A 129 -5.17 -10.08 13.84
N ASN A 130 -6.36 -9.54 13.54
CA ASN A 130 -7.27 -9.09 14.57
C ASN A 130 -7.73 -10.24 15.48
N LYS A 131 -8.09 -11.38 14.90
CA LYS A 131 -8.49 -12.57 15.66
C LYS A 131 -7.39 -13.06 16.62
N GLN A 132 -6.14 -13.12 16.14
CA GLN A 132 -5.01 -13.52 16.98
C GLN A 132 -4.71 -12.50 18.09
N SER A 133 -4.85 -11.21 17.81
CA SER A 133 -4.71 -10.14 18.80
C SER A 133 -5.71 -10.29 19.95
N ASP A 134 -6.96 -10.60 19.62
CA ASP A 134 -8.04 -10.72 20.61
C ASP A 134 -7.85 -11.97 21.49
N GLU A 135 -7.43 -13.10 20.90
CA GLU A 135 -7.11 -14.34 21.62
C GLU A 135 -5.92 -14.17 22.57
N GLU A 136 -4.88 -13.42 22.16
CA GLU A 136 -3.73 -13.12 23.03
C GLU A 136 -4.10 -12.21 24.20
N GLN A 137 -4.96 -11.20 23.98
CA GLN A 137 -5.43 -10.31 25.04
C GLN A 137 -6.28 -11.05 26.09
N LEU A 138 -7.16 -11.95 25.65
CA LEU A 138 -7.93 -12.83 26.53
C LEU A 138 -7.01 -13.70 27.39
N LYS A 139 -5.99 -14.34 26.80
CA LYS A 139 -5.04 -15.17 27.56
C LYS A 139 -4.29 -14.37 28.63
N VAL A 140 -3.88 -13.14 28.33
CA VAL A 140 -3.21 -12.27 29.32
C VAL A 140 -4.15 -11.96 30.49
N GLN A 141 -5.42 -11.64 30.23
CA GLN A 141 -6.42 -11.40 31.28
C GLN A 141 -6.69 -12.63 32.16
N PHE A 142 -6.78 -13.81 31.56
CA PHE A 142 -6.95 -15.06 32.32
C PHE A 142 -5.76 -15.37 33.21
N VAL A 143 -4.53 -15.18 32.71
CA VAL A 143 -3.31 -15.41 33.51
C VAL A 143 -3.20 -14.41 34.66
N SER A 144 -3.51 -13.12 34.43
CA SER A 144 -3.50 -12.12 35.51
C SER A 144 -4.56 -12.37 36.57
N ASN A 145 -5.76 -12.82 36.20
CA ASN A 145 -6.81 -13.13 37.17
C ASN A 145 -6.47 -14.36 38.03
N ASN A 146 -5.78 -15.36 37.47
CA ASN A 146 -5.36 -16.55 38.22
C ASN A 146 -4.11 -16.34 39.09
N GLN A 147 -3.36 -15.24 38.94
CA GLN A 147 -2.23 -14.90 39.82
C GLN A 147 -2.63 -14.02 41.01
N ASN A 148 -3.83 -13.42 40.98
CA ASN A 148 -4.35 -12.54 42.03
C ASN A 148 -5.36 -13.24 42.97
N ASN A 149 -5.65 -14.52 42.75
CA ASN A 149 -6.41 -15.42 43.63
C ASN A 149 -5.47 -16.47 44.22
#